data_AF-A0A182PIX7-F1
#
_entry.id   AF-A0A182PIX7-F1
#
_cell.length_a   1.000
_cell.length_b   1.000
_cell.length_c   1.000
_cell.angle_alpha   90.00
_cell.angle_beta   90.00
_cell.angle_gamma   90.00
#
_symmetry.space_group_name_H-M   'P 1'
#
loop_
_entity.id
_entity.type
_entity.pdbx_description
1 polymer ?
#
loop_
_entity_poly.entity_id
_entity_poly.type
_entity_poly.pdbx_seq_one_letter_code
_entity_poly.pdbx_strand_id
1 'polypeptide(L)'
;YDVRGRQFSKALYWSETSAFGPRAYFVTISKPAALSVDNIQLDDEGVYRCRVDFQNSPTRNHRINLTVTVPPHQILVYDASGLDVTGAIGPLQEDDNLVLTCEVRGETIAPVPNALSPELLQQMERFHSQCLRETGATNEQVAQFNQPQPVEVSRELQCYMYCMFRLHNVTRPDGRLDLIDIYHAIPKQFNAIALKVLAKCHQAVVQDGDVCEQAYSQHRCWKDTEPEHYYLF
;
A
#
# COMPACT_ATOMS: atom_id res chain seq x y z
N TYR A 1 -8.51 -27.70 1.79
CA TYR A 1 -9.00 -27.67 3.19
C TYR A 1 -10.05 -28.75 3.35
N ASP A 2 -9.73 -29.85 4.03
CA ASP A 2 -10.64 -30.98 4.25
C ASP A 2 -10.71 -31.32 5.74
N VAL A 3 -11.92 -31.26 6.30
CA VAL A 3 -12.21 -31.54 7.72
C VAL A 3 -13.08 -32.79 7.90
N ARG A 4 -13.32 -33.57 6.84
CA ARG A 4 -14.15 -34.78 6.95
C ARG A 4 -13.54 -35.76 7.95
N GLY A 5 -14.34 -36.11 8.96
CA GLY A 5 -13.93 -36.99 10.06
C GLY A 5 -12.86 -36.40 10.99
N ARG A 6 -12.62 -35.08 10.95
CA ARG A 6 -11.55 -34.40 11.67
C ARG A 6 -12.05 -33.14 12.37
N GLN A 7 -11.41 -32.75 13.46
CA GLN A 7 -11.60 -31.42 14.05
C GLN A 7 -11.05 -30.36 13.09
N PHE A 8 -11.61 -29.14 13.11
CA PHE A 8 -11.17 -28.03 12.26
C PHE A 8 -9.67 -27.73 12.40
N SER A 9 -9.11 -27.87 13.61
CA SER A 9 -7.67 -27.70 13.90
C SER A 9 -6.76 -28.73 13.24
N LYS A 10 -7.32 -29.85 12.74
CA LYS A 10 -6.60 -30.95 12.07
C LYS A 10 -7.00 -31.08 10.61
N ALA A 11 -7.47 -30.00 10.00
CA ALA A 11 -7.83 -29.98 8.59
C ALA A 11 -6.63 -30.39 7.71
N LEU A 12 -6.89 -31.09 6.61
CA LEU A 12 -5.89 -31.36 5.59
C LEU A 12 -5.85 -30.21 4.58
N TYR A 13 -4.65 -29.76 4.25
CA TYR A 13 -4.40 -28.68 3.31
C TYR A 13 -3.70 -29.24 2.08
N TRP A 14 -4.16 -28.82 0.91
CA TRP A 14 -3.56 -29.15 -0.36
C TRP A 14 -3.85 -28.02 -1.33
N SER A 15 -2.86 -27.72 -2.16
CA SER A 15 -2.91 -26.74 -3.23
C SER A 15 -2.13 -27.32 -4.41
N GLU A 16 -2.61 -27.07 -5.63
CA GLU A 16 -2.00 -27.59 -6.85
C GLU A 16 -0.67 -26.89 -7.12
N THR A 17 0.40 -27.67 -7.34
CA THR A 17 1.77 -27.14 -7.49
C THR A 17 1.98 -26.29 -8.72
N SER A 18 1.27 -26.58 -9.81
CA SER A 18 1.33 -25.83 -11.07
C SER A 18 0.49 -24.55 -11.07
N ALA A 19 -0.36 -24.36 -10.07
CA ALA A 19 -1.13 -23.13 -9.89
C ALA A 19 -0.49 -22.28 -8.78
N PHE A 20 -1.05 -22.33 -7.57
CA PHE A 20 -0.53 -21.53 -6.44
C PHE A 20 0.58 -22.23 -5.65
N GLY A 21 0.69 -23.54 -5.74
CA GLY A 21 1.61 -24.33 -4.92
C GLY A 21 1.48 -23.95 -3.44
N PRO A 22 2.60 -23.68 -2.73
CA PRO A 22 2.56 -23.35 -1.31
C PRO A 22 1.99 -21.96 -1.00
N ARG A 23 1.72 -21.12 -2.01
CA ARG A 23 1.30 -19.72 -1.82
C ARG A 23 -0.17 -19.58 -1.43
N ALA A 24 -0.99 -20.62 -1.61
CA ALA A 24 -2.43 -20.56 -1.30
C ALA A 24 -2.80 -21.36 -0.05
N TYR A 25 -3.55 -20.71 0.85
CA TYR A 25 -4.08 -21.34 2.06
C TYR A 25 -5.46 -20.81 2.42
N PHE A 26 -6.25 -21.67 3.07
CA PHE A 26 -7.63 -21.34 3.43
C PHE A 26 -7.73 -20.86 4.88
N VAL A 27 -8.23 -19.64 5.05
CA VAL A 27 -8.39 -18.97 6.34
C VAL A 27 -9.83 -19.13 6.80
N THR A 28 -10.03 -19.92 7.87
CA THR A 28 -11.36 -20.23 8.41
C THR A 28 -11.79 -19.35 9.57
N ILE A 29 -10.86 -18.59 10.16
CA ILE A 29 -11.12 -17.66 11.25
C ILE A 29 -11.84 -16.38 10.80
N SER A 30 -11.73 -16.02 9.52
CA SER A 30 -12.40 -14.84 8.97
C SER A 30 -13.89 -15.10 8.74
N LYS A 31 -14.71 -14.05 8.81
CA LYS A 31 -16.13 -14.08 8.43
C LYS A 31 -16.37 -13.08 7.30
N PRO A 32 -16.61 -13.53 6.05
CA PRO A 32 -16.63 -14.93 5.60
C PRO A 32 -15.23 -15.58 5.60
N ALA A 33 -15.17 -16.91 5.58
CA ALA A 33 -13.91 -17.64 5.39
C ALA A 33 -13.32 -17.29 4.02
N ALA A 34 -12.00 -17.09 3.96
CA ALA A 34 -11.33 -16.56 2.78
C ALA A 34 -10.21 -17.49 2.29
N LEU A 35 -9.98 -17.50 0.99
CA LEU A 35 -8.75 -18.02 0.39
C LEU A 35 -7.72 -16.89 0.39
N SER A 36 -6.55 -17.12 0.97
CA SER A 36 -5.43 -16.20 0.93
C SER A 36 -4.37 -16.76 -0.01
N VAL A 37 -3.82 -15.88 -0.86
CA VAL A 37 -2.76 -16.20 -1.83
C VAL A 37 -1.64 -15.19 -1.63
N ASP A 38 -0.44 -15.68 -1.34
CA ASP A 38 0.76 -14.87 -1.17
C ASP A 38 1.47 -14.63 -2.51
N ASN A 39 2.19 -13.50 -2.62
CA ASN A 39 3.02 -13.15 -3.78
C ASN A 39 2.26 -13.29 -5.11
N ILE A 40 1.16 -12.56 -5.26
CA ILE A 40 0.31 -12.61 -6.45
C ILE A 40 1.12 -12.21 -7.70
N GLN A 41 0.94 -12.96 -8.78
CA GLN A 41 1.58 -12.72 -10.07
C GLN A 41 0.52 -12.36 -11.12
N LEU A 42 0.91 -11.67 -12.19
CA LEU A 42 0.00 -11.36 -13.31
C LEU A 42 -0.65 -12.62 -13.89
N ASP A 43 0.10 -13.71 -13.98
CA ASP A 43 -0.39 -15.00 -14.48
C ASP A 43 -1.41 -15.69 -13.53
N ASP A 44 -1.59 -15.18 -12.31
CA ASP A 44 -2.64 -15.63 -11.40
C ASP A 44 -4.01 -14.99 -11.76
N GLU A 45 -4.10 -14.06 -12.71
CA GLU A 45 -5.37 -13.50 -13.16
C GLU A 45 -6.28 -14.55 -13.82
N GLY A 46 -7.55 -14.59 -13.40
CA GLY A 46 -8.53 -15.49 -14.01
C GLY A 46 -9.73 -15.82 -13.14
N VAL A 47 -10.57 -16.73 -13.65
CA VAL A 47 -11.79 -17.17 -12.97
C VAL A 47 -11.54 -18.46 -12.19
N TYR A 48 -11.62 -18.38 -10.87
CA TYR A 48 -11.47 -19.48 -9.93
C TYR A 48 -12.81 -20.08 -9.54
N ARG A 49 -12.84 -21.40 -9.32
CA ARG A 49 -14.01 -22.11 -8.82
C ARG A 49 -13.78 -22.57 -7.38
N CYS A 50 -14.51 -21.97 -6.45
CA CYS A 50 -14.61 -22.47 -5.08
C CYS A 50 -15.68 -23.56 -5.01
N ARG A 51 -15.27 -24.77 -4.62
CA ARG A 51 -16.14 -25.94 -4.43
C ARG A 51 -16.13 -26.33 -2.95
N VAL A 52 -17.31 -26.45 -2.34
CA VAL A 52 -17.46 -26.90 -0.95
C VAL A 52 -18.38 -28.10 -0.91
N ASP A 53 -17.84 -29.25 -0.54
CA ASP A 53 -18.59 -30.49 -0.36
C ASP A 53 -19.00 -30.64 1.12
N PHE A 54 -20.29 -30.88 1.36
CA PHE A 54 -20.84 -31.12 2.69
C PHE A 54 -21.21 -32.60 2.86
N GLN A 55 -21.21 -33.09 4.09
CA GLN A 55 -21.54 -34.49 4.36
C GLN A 55 -23.02 -34.81 4.10
N ASN A 56 -23.92 -33.92 4.54
CA ASN A 56 -25.37 -34.13 4.52
C ASN A 56 -26.10 -33.04 3.72
N SER A 57 -25.41 -32.30 2.85
CA SER A 57 -26.00 -31.23 2.06
C SER A 57 -25.35 -31.16 0.68
N PRO A 58 -26.04 -30.60 -0.33
CA PRO A 58 -25.48 -30.48 -1.67
C PRO A 58 -24.19 -29.68 -1.71
N THR A 59 -23.27 -30.07 -2.59
CA THR A 59 -22.05 -29.31 -2.89
C THR A 59 -22.39 -27.90 -3.38
N ARG A 60 -21.75 -26.89 -2.79
CA ARG A 60 -21.86 -25.51 -3.23
C ARG A 60 -20.69 -25.16 -4.15
N ASN A 61 -20.98 -24.42 -5.21
CA ASN A 61 -20.00 -23.94 -6.17
C ASN A 61 -20.13 -22.42 -6.31
N HIS A 62 -19.02 -21.72 -6.22
CA HIS A 62 -18.91 -20.28 -6.47
C HIS A 62 -17.81 -20.03 -7.50
N ARG A 63 -18.04 -19.08 -8.41
CA ARG A 63 -17.02 -18.56 -9.32
C ARG A 63 -16.54 -17.22 -8.80
N ILE A 64 -15.24 -17.03 -8.76
CA ILE A 64 -14.56 -15.83 -8.26
C ILE A 64 -13.67 -15.35 -9.39
N ASN A 65 -13.83 -14.09 -9.81
CA ASN A 65 -12.92 -13.48 -10.76
C ASN A 65 -11.79 -12.81 -9.98
N LEU A 66 -10.55 -13.24 -10.21
CA LEU A 66 -9.35 -12.62 -9.67
C LEU A 66 -8.75 -11.74 -10.75
N THR A 67 -8.71 -10.43 -10.51
CA THR A 67 -8.04 -9.45 -11.36
C THR A 67 -6.77 -8.98 -10.66
N VAL A 68 -5.63 -9.00 -11.37
CA VAL A 68 -4.34 -8.61 -10.81
C VAL A 68 -3.96 -7.26 -11.40
N THR A 69 -3.72 -6.27 -10.55
CA THR A 69 -3.48 -4.89 -10.97
C THR A 69 -2.06 -4.44 -10.67
N VAL A 70 -1.39 -3.81 -11.64
CA VAL A 70 -0.03 -3.26 -11.50
C VAL A 70 -0.10 -1.73 -11.41
N PRO A 71 0.55 -1.08 -10.43
CA PRO A 71 0.59 0.38 -10.32
C PRO A 71 1.29 1.05 -11.52
N PRO A 72 0.91 2.28 -11.91
CA PRO A 72 1.62 3.01 -12.95
C PRO A 72 3.02 3.45 -12.47
N HIS A 73 3.98 3.47 -13.39
CA HIS A 73 5.38 3.79 -13.04
C HIS A 73 5.74 5.26 -13.29
N GLN A 74 4.90 6.03 -13.98
CA GLN A 74 5.16 7.44 -14.28
C GLN A 74 3.86 8.25 -14.53
N ILE A 75 3.78 9.45 -13.96
CA ILE A 75 2.71 10.43 -14.19
C ILE A 75 3.35 11.70 -14.75
N LEU A 76 2.82 12.22 -15.85
CA LEU A 76 3.31 13.42 -16.54
C LEU A 76 2.11 14.36 -16.75
N VAL A 77 2.28 15.64 -16.48
CA VAL A 77 1.22 16.63 -16.67
C VAL A 77 1.69 17.67 -17.68
N TYR A 78 0.93 17.87 -18.75
CA TYR A 78 1.25 18.79 -19.83
C TYR A 78 0.23 19.92 -19.93
N ASP A 79 0.67 21.12 -20.33
CA ASP A 79 -0.23 22.20 -20.73
C ASP A 79 -0.73 22.04 -22.19
N ALA A 80 -1.54 23.00 -22.65
CA ALA A 80 -2.07 23.02 -24.02
C ALA A 80 -0.99 23.07 -25.13
N SER A 81 0.22 23.51 -24.80
CA SER A 81 1.36 23.56 -25.71
C SER A 81 2.19 22.26 -25.71
N GLY A 82 1.87 21.33 -24.79
CA GLY A 82 2.63 20.09 -24.58
C GLY A 82 3.82 20.25 -23.64
N LEU A 83 3.91 21.37 -22.91
CA LEU A 83 4.98 21.60 -21.94
C LEU A 83 4.67 20.85 -20.64
N ASP A 84 5.66 20.10 -20.14
CA ASP A 84 5.55 19.47 -18.83
C ASP A 84 5.49 20.53 -17.73
N VAL A 85 4.38 20.54 -17.00
CA VAL A 85 4.05 21.48 -15.92
C VAL A 85 3.92 20.75 -14.58
N THR A 86 4.60 19.62 -14.42
CA THR A 86 4.67 18.89 -13.15
C THR A 86 5.27 19.80 -12.07
N GLY A 87 4.45 20.19 -11.08
CA GLY A 87 4.86 21.01 -9.94
C GLY A 87 4.20 22.39 -9.90
N ALA A 88 4.36 23.22 -10.92
CA ALA A 88 3.76 24.55 -10.97
C ALA A 88 3.48 25.01 -12.41
N ILE A 89 2.31 25.60 -12.62
CA ILE A 89 1.89 26.19 -13.90
C ILE A 89 1.79 27.71 -13.78
N GLY A 90 2.38 28.43 -14.74
CA GLY A 90 2.21 29.87 -14.87
C GLY A 90 3.43 30.60 -15.44
N PRO A 91 3.33 31.93 -15.64
CA PRO A 91 2.16 32.78 -15.38
C PRO A 91 1.03 32.61 -16.42
N LEU A 92 -0.22 32.61 -15.96
CA LEU A 92 -1.42 32.50 -16.80
C LEU A 92 -2.09 33.87 -16.92
N GLN A 93 -2.76 34.14 -18.04
CA GLN A 93 -3.59 35.33 -18.19
C GLN A 93 -4.96 35.09 -17.55
N GLU A 94 -5.52 36.12 -16.93
CA GLU A 94 -6.92 36.10 -16.49
C GLU A 94 -7.82 35.99 -17.74
N ASP A 95 -8.93 35.26 -17.62
CA ASP A 95 -9.89 34.91 -18.69
C ASP A 95 -9.42 33.90 -19.77
N ASP A 96 -8.19 33.38 -19.70
CA ASP A 96 -7.74 32.30 -20.59
C ASP A 96 -8.25 30.91 -20.17
N ASN A 97 -8.51 30.05 -21.16
CA ASN A 97 -8.89 28.66 -20.92
C ASN A 97 -7.64 27.82 -20.57
N LEU A 98 -7.59 27.33 -19.33
CA LEU A 98 -6.55 26.41 -18.90
C LEU A 98 -6.88 24.97 -19.33
N VAL A 99 -6.02 24.36 -20.15
CA VAL A 99 -6.12 22.95 -20.54
C VAL A 99 -4.88 22.21 -20.05
N LEU A 100 -5.09 21.21 -19.20
CA LEU A 100 -4.06 20.31 -18.69
C LEU A 100 -4.35 18.89 -19.17
N THR A 101 -3.30 18.20 -19.62
CA THR A 101 -3.36 16.80 -20.02
C THR A 101 -2.48 15.98 -19.08
N CYS A 102 -3.09 15.10 -18.30
CA CYS A 102 -2.37 14.13 -17.48
C CYS A 102 -2.15 12.85 -18.29
N GLU A 103 -0.90 12.51 -18.56
CA GLU A 103 -0.49 11.25 -19.15
C GLU A 103 0.06 10.33 -18.06
N VAL A 104 -0.60 9.20 -17.85
CA VAL A 104 -0.13 8.15 -16.94
C VAL A 104 0.49 7.06 -17.80
N ARG A 105 1.79 6.83 -17.64
CA ARG A 105 2.52 5.75 -18.32
C ARG A 105 2.66 4.56 -17.39
N GLY A 106 2.15 3.44 -17.87
CA GLY A 106 2.28 2.11 -17.29
C GLY A 106 2.00 1.07 -18.36
N GLU A 107 2.40 -0.17 -18.14
CA GLU A 107 1.99 -1.27 -19.01
C GLU A 107 0.47 -1.46 -18.87
N THR A 108 -0.28 -1.22 -19.94
CA THR A 108 -1.75 -1.27 -19.92
C THR A 108 -2.20 -2.73 -19.88
N ILE A 109 -2.60 -3.22 -18.70
CA ILE A 109 -3.37 -4.46 -18.56
C ILE A 109 -4.68 -4.14 -17.86
N ALA A 110 -5.68 -3.72 -18.66
CA ALA A 110 -7.11 -3.65 -18.33
C ALA A 110 -7.52 -2.82 -17.07
N PRO A 111 -8.81 -2.42 -16.91
CA PRO A 111 -9.18 -1.32 -16.03
C PRO A 111 -9.18 -1.73 -14.54
N VAL A 112 -8.38 -1.02 -13.74
CA VAL A 112 -8.20 -1.18 -12.29
C VAL A 112 -9.46 -0.75 -11.50
N PRO A 113 -10.06 -1.60 -10.64
CA PRO A 113 -11.08 -1.18 -9.68
C PRO A 113 -10.51 -0.79 -8.28
N ASN A 114 -9.18 -0.79 -8.08
CA ASN A 114 -8.53 -0.71 -6.77
C ASN A 114 -7.61 0.52 -6.61
N ALA A 115 -8.16 1.73 -6.77
CA ALA A 115 -7.53 2.91 -6.18
C ALA A 115 -7.76 2.89 -4.66
N LEU A 116 -6.84 3.49 -3.87
CA LEU A 116 -7.17 3.92 -2.51
C LEU A 116 -8.51 4.67 -2.57
N SER A 117 -9.39 4.45 -1.58
CA SER A 117 -10.72 5.06 -1.65
C SER A 117 -10.59 6.59 -1.73
N PRO A 118 -11.48 7.30 -2.45
CA PRO A 118 -11.41 8.76 -2.54
C PRO A 118 -11.37 9.44 -1.18
N GLU A 119 -12.05 8.87 -0.19
CA GLU A 119 -12.05 9.37 1.19
C GLU A 119 -10.68 9.23 1.85
N LEU A 120 -10.00 8.11 1.62
CA LEU A 120 -8.66 7.88 2.13
C LEU A 120 -7.65 8.83 1.45
N LEU A 121 -7.73 8.99 0.13
CA LEU A 121 -6.88 9.94 -0.59
C LEU A 121 -7.08 11.38 -0.10
N GLN A 122 -8.33 11.81 0.09
CA GLN A 122 -8.63 13.14 0.64
C GLN A 122 -8.14 13.29 2.09
N GLN A 123 -8.15 12.22 2.88
CA GLN A 123 -7.57 12.25 4.23
C GLN A 123 -6.05 12.43 4.17
N MET A 124 -5.36 11.69 3.31
CA MET A 124 -3.92 11.78 3.17
C MET A 124 -3.48 13.16 2.67
N GLU A 125 -4.22 13.75 1.72
CA GLU A 125 -3.97 15.12 1.24
C GLU A 125 -4.06 16.17 2.35
N ARG A 126 -5.06 16.03 3.24
CA ARG A 126 -5.21 16.91 4.40
C ARG A 126 -4.04 16.79 5.37
N PHE A 127 -3.60 15.56 5.63
CA PHE A 127 -2.47 15.29 6.53
C PHE A 127 -1.17 15.80 5.93
N HIS A 128 -0.93 15.53 4.65
CA HIS A 128 0.20 16.04 3.87
C HIS A 128 0.29 17.57 3.97
N SER A 129 -0.78 18.28 3.59
CA SER A 129 -0.86 19.74 3.66
C SER A 129 -0.58 20.29 5.06
N GLN A 130 -1.08 19.62 6.11
CA GLN A 130 -0.83 20.01 7.49
C GLN A 130 0.64 19.78 7.89
N CYS A 131 1.21 18.62 7.55
CA CYS A 131 2.56 18.27 7.93
C CYS A 131 3.62 19.11 7.20
N LEU A 132 3.42 19.47 5.93
CA LEU A 132 4.29 20.43 5.24
C LEU A 132 4.34 21.77 5.98
N ARG A 133 3.16 22.33 6.31
CA ARG A 133 3.06 23.61 7.02
C ARG A 133 3.69 23.57 8.41
N GLU A 134 3.51 22.47 9.13
CA GLU A 134 4.03 22.35 10.50
C GLU A 134 5.54 22.13 10.56
N THR A 135 6.12 21.46 9.57
CA THR A 135 7.51 21.02 9.62
C THR A 135 8.44 21.85 8.75
N GLY A 136 7.90 22.59 7.77
CA GLY A 136 8.68 23.33 6.79
C GLY A 136 9.26 22.45 5.68
N ALA A 137 8.90 21.16 5.62
CA ALA A 137 9.26 20.29 4.51
C ALA A 137 8.57 20.77 3.21
N THR A 138 9.18 20.44 2.06
CA THR A 138 8.64 20.82 0.75
C THR A 138 8.15 19.61 -0.05
N ASN A 139 7.28 19.89 -1.02
CA ASN A 139 6.80 18.88 -1.96
C ASN A 139 7.95 18.23 -2.74
N GLU A 140 8.98 19.00 -3.08
CA GLU A 140 10.15 18.51 -3.79
C GLU A 140 10.93 17.51 -2.92
N GLN A 141 11.06 17.77 -1.62
CA GLN A 141 11.72 16.83 -0.70
C GLN A 141 10.95 15.51 -0.58
N VAL A 142 9.61 15.57 -0.47
CA VAL A 142 8.75 14.37 -0.42
C VAL A 142 8.85 13.60 -1.75
N ALA A 143 8.71 14.30 -2.88
CA ALA A 143 8.81 13.71 -4.20
C ALA A 143 10.18 13.08 -4.45
N GLN A 144 11.26 13.74 -4.04
CA GLN A 144 12.62 13.23 -4.16
C GLN A 144 12.81 11.97 -3.30
N PHE A 145 12.24 11.94 -2.07
CA PHE A 145 12.29 10.75 -1.23
C PHE A 145 11.56 9.55 -1.86
N ASN A 146 10.53 9.75 -2.67
CA ASN A 146 9.84 8.66 -3.38
C ASN A 146 10.63 8.11 -4.58
N GLN A 147 11.64 8.82 -5.08
CA GLN A 147 12.48 8.35 -6.17
C GLN A 147 13.41 7.20 -5.73
N PRO A 148 13.78 6.25 -6.62
CA PRO A 148 14.59 5.10 -6.25
C PRO A 148 16.03 5.46 -5.83
N GLN A 149 16.52 6.65 -6.18
CA GLN A 149 17.88 7.07 -5.83
C GLN A 149 18.02 7.35 -4.33
N PRO A 150 19.19 7.12 -3.72
CA PRO A 150 19.49 7.59 -2.37
C PRO A 150 19.45 9.11 -2.31
N VAL A 151 18.80 9.65 -1.28
CA VAL A 151 18.61 11.09 -1.07
C VAL A 151 19.04 11.44 0.34
N GLU A 152 19.75 12.56 0.47
CA GLU A 152 20.03 13.16 1.77
C GLU A 152 18.73 13.75 2.34
N VAL A 153 18.32 13.26 3.51
CA VAL A 153 17.03 13.61 4.09
C VAL A 153 17.20 14.71 5.13
N SER A 154 16.62 15.87 4.84
CA SER A 154 16.61 17.04 5.72
C SER A 154 15.86 16.79 7.03
N ARG A 155 16.16 17.58 8.06
CA ARG A 155 15.51 17.47 9.37
C ARG A 155 14.00 17.70 9.27
N GLU A 156 13.59 18.65 8.43
CA GLU A 156 12.21 19.02 8.16
C GLU A 156 11.45 17.82 7.59
N LEU A 157 12.03 17.11 6.61
CA LEU A 157 11.43 15.93 6.01
C LEU A 157 11.35 14.73 6.97
N GLN A 158 12.35 14.55 7.85
CA GLN A 158 12.27 13.53 8.92
C GLN A 158 11.09 13.82 9.85
N CYS A 159 10.89 15.09 10.24
CA CYS A 159 9.79 15.49 11.08
C CYS A 159 8.43 15.49 10.35
N TYR A 160 8.43 15.68 9.03
CA TYR A 160 7.25 15.47 8.17
C TYR A 160 6.76 14.02 8.26
N MET A 161 7.67 13.05 8.12
CA MET A 161 7.37 11.62 8.28
C MET A 161 6.79 11.32 9.67
N TYR A 162 7.37 11.89 10.72
CA TYR A 162 6.83 11.75 12.08
C TYR A 162 5.42 12.36 12.21
N CYS A 163 5.20 13.55 11.65
CA CYS A 163 3.91 14.22 11.67
C CYS A 163 2.82 13.35 11.03
N MET A 164 3.12 12.66 9.92
CA MET A 164 2.18 11.76 9.27
C MET A 164 1.75 10.61 10.21
N PHE A 165 2.70 9.96 10.89
CA PHE A 165 2.36 8.94 11.90
C PHE A 165 1.53 9.51 13.05
N ARG A 166 1.88 10.70 13.54
CA ARG A 166 1.14 11.35 14.63
C ARG A 166 -0.31 11.67 14.22
N LEU A 167 -0.55 12.19 13.01
CA LEU A 167 -1.90 12.49 12.53
C LEU A 167 -2.75 11.25 12.25
N HIS A 168 -2.11 10.11 11.97
CA HIS A 168 -2.77 8.80 11.92
C HIS A 168 -3.06 8.20 13.29
N ASN A 169 -2.67 8.86 14.39
CA ASN A 169 -2.81 8.39 15.77
C ASN A 169 -2.11 7.03 16.02
N VAL A 170 -0.95 6.82 15.40
CA VAL A 170 -0.16 5.57 15.53
C VAL A 170 1.14 5.78 16.31
N THR A 171 1.09 6.70 17.25
CA THR A 171 2.19 7.06 18.15
C THR A 171 1.76 6.85 19.60
N ARG A 172 2.69 6.37 20.42
CA ARG A 172 2.50 6.18 21.86
C ARG A 172 2.41 7.52 22.61
N PRO A 173 1.99 7.52 23.89
CA PRO A 173 1.96 8.73 24.71
C PRO A 173 3.33 9.40 24.91
N ASP A 174 4.44 8.66 24.80
CA ASP A 174 5.80 9.19 24.85
C ASP A 174 6.28 9.78 23.51
N GLY A 175 5.41 9.78 22.49
CA GLY A 175 5.70 10.26 21.15
C GLY A 175 6.44 9.25 20.27
N ARG A 176 6.78 8.06 20.76
CA ARG A 176 7.43 7.05 19.91
C ARG A 176 6.42 6.34 19.01
N LEU A 177 6.89 5.81 17.90
CA LEU A 177 6.04 5.04 16.99
C LEU A 177 5.49 3.78 17.67
N ASP A 178 4.19 3.53 17.51
CA ASP A 178 3.61 2.24 17.85
C ASP A 178 3.48 1.39 16.59
N LEU A 179 4.42 0.47 16.39
CA LEU A 179 4.45 -0.37 15.19
C LEU A 179 3.21 -1.29 15.05
N ILE A 180 2.53 -1.60 16.17
CA ILE A 180 1.30 -2.40 16.15
C ILE A 180 0.14 -1.53 15.66
N ASP A 181 0.04 -0.29 16.14
CA ASP A 181 -1.00 0.63 15.66
C ASP A 181 -0.76 1.04 14.21
N ILE A 182 0.52 1.22 13.79
CA ILE A 182 0.88 1.42 12.37
C ILE A 182 0.35 0.25 11.53
N TYR A 183 0.57 -0.99 11.95
CA TYR A 183 0.05 -2.17 11.26
C TYR A 183 -1.49 -2.14 11.17
N HIS A 184 -2.18 -1.74 12.23
CA HIS A 184 -3.64 -1.66 12.25
C HIS A 184 -4.23 -0.50 11.44
N ALA A 185 -3.48 0.58 11.22
CA ALA A 185 -3.88 1.71 10.40
C ALA A 185 -3.81 1.41 8.89
N ILE A 186 -3.06 0.38 8.48
CA ILE A 186 -2.93 -0.03 7.08
C ILE A 186 -4.21 -0.76 6.62
N PRO A 187 -4.77 -0.44 5.44
CA PRO A 187 -5.92 -1.15 4.91
C PRO A 187 -5.67 -2.66 4.81
N LYS A 188 -6.66 -3.47 5.21
CA LYS A 188 -6.50 -4.93 5.39
C LYS A 188 -5.98 -5.67 4.16
N GLN A 189 -6.25 -5.16 2.96
CA GLN A 189 -5.75 -5.70 1.70
C GLN A 189 -4.21 -5.68 1.59
N PHE A 190 -3.53 -4.84 2.35
CA PHE A 190 -2.07 -4.74 2.40
C PHE A 190 -1.44 -5.44 3.62
N ASN A 191 -2.21 -6.20 4.41
CA ASN A 191 -1.71 -6.80 5.66
C ASN A 191 -0.48 -7.70 5.46
N ALA A 192 -0.40 -8.46 4.36
CA ALA A 192 0.74 -9.33 4.09
C ALA A 192 2.05 -8.52 3.93
N ILE A 193 1.96 -7.39 3.22
CA ILE A 193 3.05 -6.43 3.01
C ILE A 193 3.40 -5.78 4.36
N ALA A 194 2.39 -5.32 5.10
CA ALA A 194 2.57 -4.68 6.40
C ALA A 194 3.24 -5.61 7.43
N LEU A 195 2.89 -6.89 7.46
CA LEU A 195 3.54 -7.88 8.33
C LEU A 195 5.00 -8.11 7.95
N LYS A 196 5.31 -8.15 6.64
CA LYS A 196 6.70 -8.29 6.17
C LYS A 196 7.55 -7.08 6.57
N VAL A 197 7.02 -5.87 6.41
CA VAL A 197 7.67 -4.63 6.85
C VAL A 197 7.82 -4.62 8.36
N LEU A 198 6.77 -4.94 9.13
CA LEU A 198 6.84 -5.02 10.59
C LEU A 198 7.93 -5.99 11.06
N ALA A 199 7.99 -7.18 10.46
CA ALA A 199 8.98 -8.20 10.79
C ALA A 199 10.41 -7.75 10.48
N LYS A 200 10.64 -7.05 9.37
CA LYS A 200 12.00 -6.59 8.97
C LYS A 200 12.43 -5.28 9.64
N CYS A 201 11.49 -4.38 9.90
CA CYS A 201 11.79 -3.01 10.33
C CYS A 201 11.64 -2.77 11.82
N HIS A 202 11.14 -3.73 12.61
CA HIS A 202 11.04 -3.57 14.08
C HIS A 202 12.36 -3.22 14.78
N GLN A 203 13.51 -3.57 14.18
CA GLN A 203 14.85 -3.25 14.68
C GLN A 203 15.50 -2.05 13.96
N ALA A 204 14.92 -1.59 12.85
CA ALA A 204 15.46 -0.49 12.06
C ALA A 204 15.24 0.87 12.75
N VAL A 205 14.27 0.94 13.69
CA VAL A 205 14.04 2.14 14.50
C VAL A 205 15.24 2.40 15.39
N VAL A 206 15.91 3.53 15.15
CA VAL A 206 17.07 3.97 15.93
C VAL A 206 16.65 4.18 17.39
N GLN A 207 17.11 3.30 18.28
CA GLN A 207 16.67 3.28 19.69
C GLN A 207 16.99 4.57 20.46
N ASP A 208 18.13 5.20 20.12
CA ASP A 208 18.61 6.44 20.74
C ASP A 208 18.38 7.69 19.86
N GLY A 209 17.73 7.53 18.71
CA GLY A 209 17.36 8.64 17.84
C GLY A 209 16.12 9.36 18.36
N ASP A 210 15.95 10.63 18.03
CA ASP A 210 14.70 11.32 18.36
C ASP A 210 13.52 10.84 17.50
N VAL A 211 12.32 11.32 17.81
CA VAL A 211 11.08 10.86 17.16
C VAL A 211 11.07 11.08 15.63
N CYS A 212 11.75 12.11 15.12
CA CYS A 212 11.84 12.38 13.69
C CYS A 212 12.81 11.40 13.01
N GLU A 213 13.97 11.15 13.63
CA GLU A 213 14.94 10.16 13.15
C GLU A 213 14.35 8.75 13.15
N GLN A 214 13.59 8.42 14.19
CA GLN A 214 12.86 7.16 14.29
C GLN A 214 11.85 7.01 13.14
N ALA A 215 11.04 8.04 12.88
CA ALA A 215 10.10 8.03 11.77
C ALA A 215 10.80 7.84 10.41
N TYR A 216 11.88 8.58 10.18
CA TYR A 216 12.69 8.41 8.97
C TYR A 216 13.25 7.01 8.81
N SER A 217 13.85 6.44 9.87
CA SER A 217 14.41 5.09 9.82
C SER A 217 13.36 4.04 9.49
N GLN A 218 12.14 4.20 10.01
CA GLN A 218 11.01 3.32 9.69
C GLN A 218 10.58 3.46 8.22
N HIS A 219 10.40 4.68 7.72
CA HIS A 219 10.03 4.93 6.33
C HIS A 219 11.08 4.42 5.34
N ARG A 220 12.36 4.67 5.63
CA ARG A 220 13.48 4.15 4.84
C ARG A 220 13.48 2.62 4.80
N CYS A 221 13.33 1.97 5.96
CA CYS A 221 13.29 0.51 6.00
C CYS A 221 12.10 -0.07 5.23
N TRP A 222 10.92 0.56 5.29
CA TRP A 222 9.77 0.14 4.47
C TRP A 222 10.10 0.26 2.99
N LYS A 223 10.58 1.43 2.54
CA LYS A 223 10.96 1.67 1.15
C LYS A 223 11.97 0.64 0.63
N ASP A 224 12.98 0.31 1.43
CA ASP A 224 13.99 -0.70 1.06
C ASP A 224 13.42 -2.13 1.05
N THR A 225 12.39 -2.40 1.84
CA THR A 225 11.80 -3.74 2.00
C THR A 225 10.73 -4.06 0.96
N GLU A 226 9.92 -3.06 0.59
CA GLU A 226 8.74 -3.15 -0.28
C GLU A 226 8.63 -1.90 -1.17
N PRO A 227 9.58 -1.67 -2.10
CA PRO A 227 9.62 -0.44 -2.90
C PRO A 227 8.39 -0.24 -3.79
N GLU A 228 7.82 -1.33 -4.33
CA GLU A 228 6.60 -1.30 -5.16
C GLU A 228 5.33 -0.98 -4.36
N HIS A 229 5.37 -1.13 -3.04
CA HIS A 229 4.24 -0.90 -2.12
C HIS A 229 4.54 0.21 -1.11
N TYR A 230 5.49 1.08 -1.43
CA TYR A 230 5.86 2.22 -0.60
C TYR A 230 5.58 3.53 -1.33
N TYR A 231 4.92 4.45 -0.63
CA TYR A 231 4.76 5.82 -1.08
C TYR A 231 4.69 6.73 0.14
N LEU A 232 5.53 7.76 0.17
CA LEU A 232 5.38 8.86 1.10
C LEU A 232 4.42 9.88 0.49
N PHE A 233 3.23 9.96 1.08
CA PHE A 233 2.25 10.99 0.74
C PHE A 233 2.77 12.34 1.17
#